data_AF-L8LZR3-F1
#
_entry.id   AF-L8LZR3-F1
#
_cell.length_a   1.000
_cell.length_b   1.000
_cell.length_c   1.000
_cell.angle_alpha   90.00
_cell.angle_beta   90.00
_cell.angle_gamma   90.00
#
_symmetry.space_group_name_H-M   'P 1'
#
loop_
_entity.id
_entity.type
_entity.pdbx_description
1 polymer ?
#
loop_
_entity_poly.entity_id
_entity_poly.type
_entity_poly.pdbx_seq_one_letter_code
_entity_poly.pdbx_strand_id
1 'polypeptide(L)' 'MHRKSAFDSSQIMFRADELMNAASNRYRITVQVANRAKRRRYEDTDGFDDPVMKPPIRAIIEMSDELTQSDIIGD' A
#
# COMPACT_ATOMS: atom_id res chain seq x y z
N MET A 1 -18.65 17.44 3.22
CA MET A 1 -17.42 17.28 4.03
C MET A 1 -16.35 16.67 3.14
N HIS A 2 -15.27 17.38 2.84
CA HIS A 2 -14.13 16.79 2.16
C HIS A 2 -13.43 15.87 3.17
N ARG A 3 -13.52 14.55 2.99
CA ARG A 3 -12.69 13.61 3.75
C ARG A 3 -11.24 13.95 3.40
N LYS A 4 -10.54 14.70 4.27
CA LYS A 4 -9.08 14.80 4.18
C LYS A 4 -8.57 13.37 4.25
N SER A 5 -7.90 12.89 3.21
CA SER A 5 -7.23 11.59 3.29
C SER A 5 -6.30 11.64 4.48
N ALA A 6 -6.32 10.61 5.32
CA ALA A 6 -5.45 10.54 6.50
C ALA A 6 -3.96 10.58 6.14
N PHE A 7 -3.63 10.39 4.86
CA PHE A 7 -2.28 10.42 4.32
C PHE A 7 -2.10 11.54 3.31
N ASP A 8 -0.97 12.23 3.45
CA ASP A 8 -0.48 13.21 2.49
C ASP A 8 0.04 12.50 1.23
N SER A 9 -0.21 13.09 0.06
CA SER A 9 0.25 12.58 -1.23
C SER A 9 1.77 12.42 -1.27
N SER A 10 2.52 13.30 -0.59
CA SER A 10 3.98 13.21 -0.52
C SER A 10 4.45 11.92 0.16
N GLN A 11 3.78 11.51 1.24
CA GLN A 11 4.09 10.29 1.96
C GLN A 11 3.79 9.06 1.11
N ILE A 12 2.68 9.06 0.37
CA ILE A 12 2.33 7.96 -0.53
C ILE A 12 3.39 7.79 -1.62
N MET A 13 3.86 8.90 -2.20
CA MET A 13 4.92 8.89 -3.21
C MET A 13 6.23 8.37 -2.65
N PHE A 14 6.62 8.79 -1.44
CA PHE A 14 7.81 8.31 -0.76
C PHE A 14 7.76 6.78 -0.53
N ARG A 15 6.64 6.28 0.02
CA ARG A 15 6.43 4.85 0.26
C ARG A 15 6.43 4.02 -1.03
N ALA A 16 5.87 4.57 -2.10
CA ALA A 16 5.93 3.92 -3.42
C ALA A 16 7.36 3.84 -3.96
N ASP A 17 8.17 4.88 -3.75
CA ASP A 17 9.57 4.89 -4.19
C ASP A 17 10.41 3.88 -3.40
N GLU A 18 10.21 3.75 -2.08
CA GLU A 18 10.85 2.71 -1.25
C GLU A 18 10.60 1.30 -1.80
N LEU A 19 9.33 0.97 -2.11
CA LEU A 19 8.96 -0.31 -2.71
C LEU A 19 9.69 -0.55 -4.04
N MET A 20 9.82 0.49 -4.87
CA MET A 20 10.44 0.41 -6.18
C MET A 20 11.96 0.27 -6.10
N ASN A 21 12.59 0.84 -5.07
CA ASN A 21 14.03 0.78 -4.84
C ASN A 21 14.45 -0.52 -4.15
N ALA A 22 13.64 -1.05 -3.23
CA ALA A 22 13.89 -2.34 -2.59
C ALA A 22 13.66 -3.54 -3.54
N ALA A 23 12.84 -3.37 -4.58
CA ALA A 23 12.53 -4.44 -5.51
C ALA A 23 13.63 -4.62 -6.57
N SER A 24 14.19 -5.83 -6.64
CA SER A 24 15.07 -6.25 -7.75
C SER A 24 14.36 -6.31 -9.11
N ASN A 25 13.03 -6.28 -9.12
CA ASN A 25 12.22 -6.20 -10.34
C ASN A 25 10.98 -5.30 -10.12
N ARG A 26 11.01 -4.13 -10.77
CA ARG A 26 9.97 -3.09 -10.69
C ARG A 26 8.61 -3.53 -11.25
N TYR A 27 8.60 -4.38 -12.27
CA TYR A 27 7.36 -4.93 -12.81
C TYR A 27 6.70 -5.87 -11.79
N ARG A 28 7.51 -6.75 -11.19
CA ARG A 28 7.01 -7.73 -10.20
C ARG A 28 6.37 -7.04 -8.99
N ILE A 29 7.02 -6.01 -8.43
CA ILE A 29 6.47 -5.29 -7.28
C ILE A 29 5.18 -4.54 -7.64
N THR A 30 5.14 -3.92 -8.82
CA THR A 30 3.92 -3.23 -9.31
C THR A 30 2.74 -4.20 -9.44
N VAL A 31 2.97 -5.39 -9.98
CA VAL A 31 1.94 -6.45 -10.08
C VAL A 31 1.51 -6.93 -8.70
N GLN A 32 2.42 -7.06 -7.73
CA GLN A 32 2.09 -7.45 -6.36
C GLN A 32 1.20 -6.39 -5.67
N VAL A 33 1.56 -5.11 -5.78
CA VAL A 33 0.74 -3.99 -5.27
C VAL A 33 -0.67 -4.02 -5.90
N ALA A 34 -0.75 -4.17 -7.22
CA ALA A 34 -2.03 -4.23 -7.94
C ALA A 34 -2.89 -5.43 -7.50
N ASN A 35 -2.29 -6.61 -7.35
CA ASN A 35 -2.99 -7.82 -6.91
C ASN A 35 -3.51 -7.67 -5.47
N ARG A 36 -2.70 -7.11 -4.56
CA ARG A 36 -3.10 -6.85 -3.17
C ARG A 36 -4.23 -5.81 -3.09
N ALA A 37 -4.14 -4.71 -3.84
CA ALA A 37 -5.21 -3.73 -3.96
C ALA A 37 -6.51 -4.32 -4.53
N LYS A 38 -6.40 -5.19 -5.54
CA LYS A 38 -7.54 -5.87 -6.15
C LYS A 38 -8.26 -6.78 -5.15
N ARG A 39 -7.53 -7.59 -4.38
CA ARG A 39 -8.12 -8.49 -3.35
C ARG A 39 -8.94 -7.69 -2.34
N ARG A 40 -8.40 -6.59 -1.83
CA ARG A 40 -9.09 -5.74 -0.84
C ARG A 40 -10.34 -5.09 -1.34
N ARG A 41 -10.41 -4.72 -2.62
CA ARG A 41 -11.67 -4.23 -3.21
C ARG A 41 -12.81 -5.24 -3.07
N TYR A 42 -12.50 -6.54 -3.10
CA TYR A 42 -13.47 -7.61 -2.94
C TYR A 42 -13.71 -8.02 -1.47
N GLU A 43 -12.76 -7.78 -0.58
CA GLU A 43 -12.90 -8.03 0.87
C GLU A 43 -13.63 -6.89 1.58
N ASP A 44 -13.35 -5.64 1.21
CA ASP A 44 -13.99 -4.43 1.78
C ASP A 44 -15.44 -4.24 1.28
N THR A 45 -15.90 -5.03 0.29
CA THR A 45 -17.29 -4.96 -0.21
C THR A 45 -18.30 -5.65 0.71
N ASP A 46 -17.84 -6.49 1.64
CA ASP A 46 -18.69 -7.13 2.66
C ASP A 46 -18.86 -6.26 3.92
N GLY A 47 -18.13 -5.15 4.03
CA GLY A 47 -18.25 -4.18 5.12
C GLY A 47 -19.23 -3.05 4.79
N PHE A 48 -20.16 -2.74 5.70
CA PHE A 48 -21.12 -1.64 5.55
C PHE A 48 -20.49 -0.23 5.57
N ASP A 49 -19.18 -0.12 5.81
CA ASP A 49 -18.48 1.15 5.94
C ASP A 49 -17.69 1.52 4.69
N ASP A 50 -17.84 2.77 4.24
CA ASP A 50 -17.03 3.34 3.17
C ASP A 50 -15.53 3.25 3.51
N PRO A 51 -14.70 2.63 2.66
CA PRO A 51 -13.28 2.49 2.93
C PRO A 51 -12.62 3.86 3.11
N VAL A 52 -11.94 4.04 4.24
CA VAL A 52 -11.23 5.28 4.64
C VAL A 52 -10.12 5.62 3.65
N MET A 53 -9.63 4.64 2.89
CA MET A 53 -8.52 4.77 1.95
C MET A 53 -8.75 3.95 0.69
N LYS A 54 -8.34 4.48 -0.47
CA LYS A 54 -8.40 3.74 -1.73
C LYS A 54 -7.49 2.49 -1.66
N PRO A 55 -7.94 1.31 -2.14
CA PRO A 55 -7.17 0.07 -2.05
C PRO A 55 -5.72 0.13 -2.58
N PRO A 56 -5.41 0.86 -3.68
CA PRO A 56 -4.03 1.01 -4.14
C PRO A 56 -3.12 1.75 -3.13
N ILE A 57 -3.63 2.81 -2.50
CA ILE A 57 -2.86 3.59 -1.51
C ILE A 57 -2.58 2.73 -0.29
N ARG A 58 -3.59 1.98 0.17
CA ARG A 58 -3.49 1.06 1.30
C ARG A 58 -2.48 -0.04 1.05
N ALA A 59 -2.51 -0.62 -0.15
CA ALA A 59 -1.53 -1.62 -0.56
C ALA A 59 -0.11 -1.03 -0.48
N ILE A 60 0.15 0.13 -1.08
CA ILE A 60 1.48 0.77 -1.05
C ILE A 60 2.00 0.96 0.37
N ILE A 61 1.19 1.50 1.27
CA ILE A 61 1.60 1.78 2.66
C ILE A 61 1.95 0.47 3.37
N GLU A 62 1.03 -0.50 3.37
CA GLU A 62 1.25 -1.75 4.11
C GLU A 62 2.37 -2.61 3.51
N MET A 63 2.51 -2.64 2.18
CA MET A 63 3.65 -3.36 1.57
C MET A 63 4.98 -2.70 1.92
N SER A 64 5.04 -1.36 2.04
CA SER A 64 6.24 -0.64 2.48
C SER A 64 6.52 -0.90 3.97
N ASP A 65 5.50 -0.86 4.83
CA ASP A 65 5.66 -1.17 6.25
C ASP A 65 6.17 -2.61 6.47
N GLU A 66 5.69 -3.59 5.68
CA GLU A 66 6.19 -4.97 5.68
C GLU A 66 7.69 -5.06 5.34
N LEU A 67 8.19 -4.22 4.42
CA LEU A 67 9.64 -4.15 4.13
C LEU A 67 10.40 -3.61 5.34
N THR A 68 9.96 -2.49 5.92
CA THR A 68 10.64 -1.90 7.08
C THR A 68 10.63 -2.81 8.30
N GLN A 69 9.58 -3.64 8.48
CA GLN A 69 9.52 -4.61 9.56
C GLN A 69 10.42 -5.83 9.32
N SER A 70 10.61 -6.23 8.06
CA SER A 70 11.50 -7.33 7.71
C SER A 70 12.96 -7.02 8.02
N ASP A 71 13.38 -5.76 7.87
CA ASP A 71 14.74 -5.31 8.19
C ASP A 71 15.03 -5.29 9.70
N ILE A 72 14.01 -5.25 10.57
CA ILE A 72 14.17 -5.16 12.04
C ILE A 72 14.41 -6.54 12.68
N ILE A 73 13.93 -7.62 12.07
CA ILE A 73 14.02 -9.00 12.62
C ILE A 73 15.28 -9.73 12.09
N GLY A 74 16.07 -9.06 11.27
CA GLY A 74 17.23 -9.64 10.56
C GLY A 74 18.60 -9.51 11.23
N ASP A 75 18.69 -9.00 12.47
CA ASP A 75 19.95 -8.81 13.22
C ASP A 75 19.95 -9.60 14.55
#